data_AF-A0AAV5ZDN0-F1
#
_entry.id   AF-A0AAV5ZDN0-F1
#
_cell.length_a   1.000
_cell.length_b   1.000
_cell.length_c   1.000
_cell.angle_alpha   90.00
_cell.angle_beta   90.00
_cell.angle_gamma   90.00
#
_symmetry.space_group_name_H-M   'P 1'
#
loop_
_entity.id
_entity.type
_entity.pdbx_description
1 polymer ?
#
loop_
_entity_poly.entity_id
_entity_poly.type
_entity_poly.pdbx_seq_one_letter_code
_entity_poly.pdbx_strand_id
1 'polypeptide(L)'
;MRNTLTMLVAGCVVAAAAGCATTPSPLDRGIAHFRAGQYFFAADDFNDAVRENPSSVAAYVNRGITRVRLGELNAAIEDYNRAIQLAPGDPDIYFARGNALVSAGQYLPAIDDFTRAIELSPQSAKAWFNRGTARSLLGQSDTAMKDWLHAIDVETDPWAKSAMRRSAGLEAQPAVAAATPVVGQPTTAGTVAPAPKPGMGTAAVPLPPPATLAATPPASPAASPPPSAQAIDARALATRAISRELDGDHDGALADLRTAVTMEPDPARREHIQGLLRLLESPR
;
A
#
# COMPACT_ATOMS: atom_id res chain seq x y z
N MET A 1 -75.76 25.63 27.07
CA MET A 1 -75.14 26.36 25.93
C MET A 1 -73.75 25.77 25.77
N ARG A 2 -73.49 24.70 24.99
CA ARG A 2 -73.62 24.45 23.54
C ARG A 2 -72.65 25.29 22.69
N ASN A 3 -71.87 24.57 21.87
CA ASN A 3 -70.97 24.93 20.76
C ASN A 3 -69.50 25.26 21.10
N THR A 4 -68.44 24.57 20.64
CA THR A 4 -68.03 23.73 19.48
C THR A 4 -67.04 24.44 18.57
N LEU A 5 -65.95 23.71 18.28
CA LEU A 5 -65.22 23.60 17.01
C LEU A 5 -64.25 24.71 16.54
N THR A 6 -62.98 24.27 16.44
CA THR A 6 -62.03 24.39 15.30
C THR A 6 -61.89 25.71 14.54
N MET A 7 -60.67 26.24 14.51
CA MET A 7 -59.99 26.44 13.22
C MET A 7 -58.48 26.24 13.31
N LEU A 8 -58.05 25.41 12.38
CA LEU A 8 -56.70 25.03 11.97
C LEU A 8 -56.07 26.22 11.23
N VAL A 9 -54.88 26.69 11.63
CA VAL A 9 -53.98 27.37 10.69
C VAL A 9 -52.59 26.78 10.84
N ALA A 10 -52.18 26.15 9.74
CA ALA A 10 -50.91 25.49 9.55
C ALA A 10 -49.75 26.47 9.72
N GLY A 11 -48.99 26.31 10.80
CA GLY A 11 -47.60 26.75 10.88
C GLY A 11 -46.71 25.59 10.48
N CYS A 12 -46.17 25.61 9.27
CA CYS A 12 -45.21 24.64 8.76
C CYS A 12 -44.12 24.37 9.81
N VAL A 13 -44.15 23.18 10.41
CA VAL A 13 -42.91 22.52 10.81
C VAL A 13 -42.23 22.20 9.49
N VAL A 14 -41.34 23.08 9.02
CA VAL A 14 -40.36 22.69 8.03
C VAL A 14 -39.49 21.67 8.75
N ALA A 15 -39.88 20.41 8.62
CA ALA A 15 -38.99 19.29 8.75
C ALA A 15 -37.88 19.56 7.73
N ALA A 16 -36.79 20.16 8.19
CA ALA A 16 -35.52 20.01 7.53
C ALA A 16 -35.28 18.50 7.52
N ALA A 17 -35.60 17.88 6.40
CA ALA A 17 -34.95 16.66 5.99
C ALA A 17 -33.46 17.01 5.91
N ALA A 18 -32.80 16.95 7.06
CA ALA A 18 -31.37 16.75 7.15
C ALA A 18 -31.16 15.41 6.47
N GLY A 19 -31.02 15.44 5.15
CA GLY A 19 -30.41 14.34 4.43
C GLY A 19 -29.10 14.12 5.16
N CYS A 20 -28.99 12.99 5.85
CA CYS A 20 -27.77 12.60 6.52
C CYS A 20 -26.69 12.51 5.45
N ALA A 21 -25.98 13.61 5.22
CA ALA A 21 -24.61 13.54 4.76
C ALA A 21 -23.86 12.90 5.93
N THR A 22 -23.90 11.56 5.98
CA THR A 22 -23.08 10.80 6.90
C THR A 22 -21.66 11.18 6.57
N THR A 23 -21.05 11.99 7.42
CA THR A 23 -19.62 12.28 7.30
C THR A 23 -18.90 10.94 7.22
N PRO A 24 -18.08 10.71 6.18
CA PRO A 24 -17.43 9.41 6.00
C PRO A 24 -16.65 9.06 7.27
N SER A 25 -16.74 7.80 7.69
CA SER A 25 -16.04 7.33 8.89
C SER A 25 -14.54 7.57 8.75
N PRO A 26 -13.77 7.70 9.85
CA PRO A 26 -12.32 7.84 9.72
C PRO A 26 -11.68 6.66 8.97
N LEU A 27 -12.24 5.45 9.09
CA LEU A 27 -11.81 4.31 8.29
C LEU A 27 -11.97 4.55 6.79
N ASP A 28 -13.15 5.02 6.35
CA ASP A 28 -13.43 5.27 4.93
C ASP A 28 -12.59 6.43 4.38
N ARG A 29 -12.42 7.49 5.16
CA ARG A 29 -11.53 8.61 4.81
C ARG A 29 -10.09 8.16 4.69
N GLY A 30 -9.60 7.38 5.65
CA GLY A 30 -8.24 6.83 5.63
C GLY A 30 -8.00 5.96 4.39
N ILE A 31 -8.97 5.11 4.01
CA ILE A 31 -8.89 4.31 2.78
C ILE A 31 -8.83 5.20 1.54
N ALA A 32 -9.63 6.28 1.49
CA ALA A 32 -9.61 7.23 0.39
C ALA A 32 -8.26 7.94 0.27
N HIS A 33 -7.70 8.45 1.39
CA HIS A 33 -6.37 9.06 1.41
C HIS A 33 -5.27 8.07 1.02
N PHE A 34 -5.33 6.83 1.50
CA PHE A 34 -4.37 5.79 1.13
C PHE A 34 -4.36 5.52 -0.38
N ARG A 35 -5.56 5.40 -0.99
CA ARG A 35 -5.71 5.19 -2.44
C ARG A 35 -5.22 6.40 -3.25
N ALA A 36 -5.31 7.60 -2.70
CA ALA A 36 -4.77 8.81 -3.29
C ALA A 36 -3.25 8.97 -3.08
N GLY A 37 -2.56 8.02 -2.41
CA GLY A 37 -1.13 8.12 -2.08
C GLY A 37 -0.81 9.09 -0.95
N GLN A 38 -1.84 9.63 -0.28
CA GLN A 38 -1.75 10.59 0.80
C GLN A 38 -1.52 9.88 2.13
N TYR A 39 -0.36 9.23 2.29
CA TYR A 39 -0.12 8.29 3.39
C TYR A 39 -0.09 8.93 4.79
N PHE A 40 0.41 10.16 4.95
CA PHE A 40 0.37 10.87 6.23
C PHE A 40 -1.07 11.12 6.68
N PHE A 41 -1.90 11.65 5.78
CA PHE A 41 -3.32 11.86 6.01
C PHE A 41 -4.09 10.56 6.30
N ALA A 42 -3.75 9.48 5.58
CA ALA A 42 -4.32 8.17 5.82
C ALA A 42 -3.95 7.64 7.22
N ALA A 43 -2.71 7.85 7.67
CA ALA A 43 -2.27 7.42 9.00
C ALA A 43 -3.06 8.14 10.11
N ASP A 44 -3.30 9.44 9.98
CA ASP A 44 -4.12 10.22 10.92
C ASP A 44 -5.56 9.70 10.96
N ASP A 45 -6.21 9.52 9.80
CA ASP A 45 -7.57 9.01 9.73
C ASP A 45 -7.67 7.57 10.27
N PHE A 46 -6.65 6.73 10.10
CA PHE A 46 -6.61 5.40 10.71
C PHE A 46 -6.30 5.41 12.21
N ASN A 47 -5.55 6.39 12.72
CA ASN A 47 -5.40 6.61 14.15
C ASN A 47 -6.76 6.94 14.79
N ASP A 48 -7.54 7.80 14.14
CA ASP A 48 -8.90 8.11 14.56
C ASP A 48 -9.80 6.88 14.48
N ALA A 49 -9.72 6.08 13.41
CA ALA A 49 -10.50 4.85 13.25
C ALA A 49 -10.24 3.83 14.37
N VAL A 50 -8.98 3.65 14.78
CA VAL A 50 -8.62 2.77 15.90
C VAL A 50 -9.10 3.33 17.24
N ARG A 51 -9.10 4.66 17.42
CA ARG A 51 -9.60 5.30 18.65
C ARG A 51 -11.11 5.16 18.78
N GLU A 52 -11.84 5.34 17.68
CA GLU A 52 -13.30 5.20 17.65
C GLU A 52 -13.73 3.74 17.80
N ASN A 53 -13.00 2.81 17.18
CA ASN A 53 -13.28 1.39 17.28
C ASN A 53 -12.00 0.56 17.54
N PRO A 54 -11.63 0.36 18.83
CA PRO A 54 -10.43 -0.38 19.21
C PRO A 54 -10.44 -1.88 18.88
N SER A 55 -11.57 -2.44 18.42
CA SER A 55 -11.70 -3.82 17.93
C SER A 55 -11.81 -3.93 16.41
N SER A 56 -11.65 -2.82 15.67
CA SER A 56 -11.69 -2.83 14.21
C SER A 56 -10.42 -3.44 13.60
N VAL A 57 -10.51 -4.71 13.18
CA VAL A 57 -9.44 -5.40 12.44
C VAL A 57 -9.02 -4.59 11.21
N ALA A 58 -9.98 -4.09 10.44
CA ALA A 58 -9.72 -3.32 9.23
C ALA A 58 -8.94 -2.03 9.51
N ALA A 59 -9.21 -1.33 10.62
CA ALA A 59 -8.48 -0.13 10.99
C ALA A 59 -7.01 -0.44 11.28
N TYR A 60 -6.72 -1.48 12.07
CA TYR A 60 -5.34 -1.90 12.34
C TYR A 60 -4.62 -2.37 11.07
N VAL A 61 -5.25 -3.20 10.23
CA VAL A 61 -4.63 -3.68 8.98
C VAL A 61 -4.29 -2.52 8.05
N ASN A 62 -5.24 -1.60 7.81
CA ASN A 62 -4.98 -0.47 6.91
C ASN A 62 -3.98 0.53 7.49
N ARG A 63 -3.98 0.74 8.82
CA ARG A 63 -2.94 1.54 9.48
C ARG A 63 -1.57 0.89 9.33
N GLY A 64 -1.47 -0.41 9.55
CA GLY A 64 -0.24 -1.18 9.36
C GLY A 64 0.29 -1.08 7.93
N ILE A 65 -0.58 -1.22 6.92
CA ILE A 65 -0.19 -1.06 5.51
C ILE A 65 0.32 0.36 5.23
N THR A 66 -0.36 1.37 5.78
CA THR A 66 0.04 2.78 5.64
C THR A 66 1.39 3.05 6.30
N ARG A 67 1.62 2.51 7.50
CA ARG A 67 2.89 2.62 8.21
C ARG A 67 4.04 1.95 7.47
N VAL A 68 3.81 0.80 6.81
CA VAL A 68 4.81 0.21 5.90
C VAL A 68 5.17 1.17 4.76
N ARG A 69 4.20 1.88 4.17
CA ARG A 69 4.46 2.89 3.13
C ARG A 69 5.25 4.09 3.63
N LEU A 70 5.05 4.45 4.90
CA LEU A 70 5.79 5.52 5.58
C LEU A 70 7.16 5.07 6.12
N GLY A 71 7.52 3.79 6.00
CA GLY A 71 8.77 3.24 6.54
C GLY A 71 8.73 2.93 8.05
N GLU A 72 7.57 3.06 8.68
CA GLU A 72 7.35 2.82 10.11
C GLU A 72 7.11 1.31 10.39
N LEU A 73 8.11 0.49 10.06
CA LEU A 73 7.95 -0.98 10.02
C LEU A 73 7.60 -1.60 11.38
N ASN A 74 8.21 -1.14 12.47
CA ASN A 74 7.93 -1.67 13.81
C ASN A 74 6.49 -1.35 14.26
N ALA A 75 6.03 -0.12 14.03
CA ALA A 75 4.67 0.28 14.34
C ALA A 75 3.63 -0.45 13.46
N ALA A 76 3.98 -0.77 12.21
CA ALA A 76 3.15 -1.62 11.36
C ALA A 76 3.04 -3.06 11.91
N ILE A 77 4.16 -3.64 12.37
CA ILE A 77 4.18 -4.97 12.99
C ILE A 77 3.29 -5.00 14.23
N GLU A 78 3.32 -3.96 15.07
CA GLU A 78 2.43 -3.84 16.24
C GLU A 78 0.95 -3.79 15.85
N ASP A 79 0.60 -3.06 14.79
CA ASP A 79 -0.77 -3.04 14.27
C ASP A 79 -1.22 -4.41 13.78
N TYR A 80 -0.37 -5.12 13.04
CA TYR A 80 -0.68 -6.47 12.60
C TYR A 80 -0.77 -7.46 13.76
N ASN A 81 0.07 -7.32 14.80
CA ASN A 81 -0.05 -8.11 16.03
C ASN A 81 -1.44 -7.92 16.65
N ARG A 82 -1.91 -6.69 16.71
CA ARG A 82 -3.23 -6.38 17.25
C ARG A 82 -4.35 -6.92 16.36
N ALA A 83 -4.22 -6.81 15.04
CA ALA A 83 -5.16 -7.37 14.09
C ALA A 83 -5.24 -8.91 14.19
N ILE A 84 -4.11 -9.61 14.37
CA ILE A 84 -4.05 -11.07 14.59
C ILE A 84 -4.74 -11.47 15.89
N GLN A 85 -4.57 -10.70 16.98
CA GLN A 85 -5.28 -10.98 18.24
C GLN A 85 -6.81 -10.91 18.07
N LEU A 86 -7.29 -10.02 17.21
CA LEU A 86 -8.71 -9.82 16.93
C LEU A 86 -9.27 -10.82 15.91
N ALA A 87 -8.45 -11.24 14.93
CA ALA A 87 -8.82 -12.16 13.86
C ALA A 87 -7.70 -13.20 13.60
N PRO A 88 -7.50 -14.17 14.50
CA PRO A 88 -6.36 -15.10 14.44
C PRO A 88 -6.42 -16.12 13.31
N GLY A 89 -7.57 -16.22 12.62
CA GLY A 89 -7.80 -17.12 11.49
C GLY A 89 -7.70 -16.45 10.12
N ASP A 90 -7.33 -15.16 10.05
CA ASP A 90 -7.21 -14.45 8.78
C ASP A 90 -5.77 -14.60 8.21
N PRO A 91 -5.58 -15.37 7.13
CA PRO A 91 -4.26 -15.58 6.53
C PRO A 91 -3.61 -14.29 5.99
N ASP A 92 -4.41 -13.32 5.54
CA ASP A 92 -3.90 -12.11 4.90
C ASP A 92 -3.16 -11.22 5.89
N ILE A 93 -3.55 -11.24 7.17
CA ILE A 93 -2.89 -10.47 8.22
C ILE A 93 -1.50 -11.05 8.52
N TYR A 94 -1.38 -12.38 8.62
CA TYR A 94 -0.07 -13.03 8.76
C TYR A 94 0.82 -12.76 7.54
N PHE A 95 0.26 -12.87 6.33
CA PHE A 95 0.99 -12.55 5.11
C PHE A 95 1.48 -11.09 5.09
N ALA A 96 0.64 -10.13 5.49
CA ALA A 96 0.99 -8.72 5.57
C ALA A 96 2.09 -8.45 6.62
N ARG A 97 1.99 -9.06 7.81
CA ARG A 97 3.02 -8.97 8.86
C ARG A 97 4.34 -9.61 8.42
N GLY A 98 4.29 -10.78 7.77
CA GLY A 98 5.45 -11.43 7.18
C GLY A 98 6.19 -10.54 6.19
N ASN A 99 5.47 -9.82 5.31
CA ASN A 99 6.09 -8.86 4.39
C ASN A 99 6.75 -7.68 5.11
N ALA A 100 6.11 -7.15 6.16
CA ALA A 100 6.69 -6.09 6.98
C ALA A 100 7.96 -6.57 7.72
N LEU A 101 7.95 -7.80 8.24
CA LEU A 101 9.09 -8.45 8.89
C LEU A 101 10.26 -8.66 7.92
N VAL A 102 10.01 -9.13 6.70
CA VAL A 102 11.05 -9.21 5.65
C VAL A 102 11.64 -7.83 5.37
N SER A 103 10.79 -6.81 5.25
CA SER A 103 11.24 -5.43 5.01
C SER A 103 12.08 -4.89 6.18
N ALA A 104 11.82 -5.37 7.41
CA ALA A 104 12.59 -5.05 8.61
C ALA A 104 13.84 -5.94 8.79
N GLY A 105 14.15 -6.83 7.85
CA GLY A 105 15.28 -7.77 7.94
C GLY A 105 15.05 -8.96 8.90
N GLN A 106 13.83 -9.12 9.41
CA GLN A 106 13.45 -10.17 10.37
C GLN A 106 12.93 -11.42 9.64
N TYR A 107 13.83 -12.16 9.00
CA TYR A 107 13.44 -13.26 8.11
C TYR A 107 12.88 -14.50 8.81
N LEU A 108 13.40 -14.86 10.00
CA LEU A 108 12.89 -16.03 10.74
C LEU A 108 11.42 -15.83 11.19
N PRO A 109 11.05 -14.74 11.89
CA PRO A 109 9.64 -14.46 12.20
C PRO A 109 8.76 -14.35 10.96
N ALA A 110 9.29 -13.81 9.85
CA ALA A 110 8.53 -13.74 8.59
C ALA A 110 8.21 -15.13 8.03
N ILE A 111 9.15 -16.09 8.12
CA ILE A 111 8.93 -17.48 7.70
C ILE A 111 7.81 -18.13 8.52
N ASP A 112 7.77 -17.87 9.82
CA ASP A 112 6.72 -18.37 10.70
C ASP A 112 5.35 -17.81 10.29
N ASP A 113 5.28 -16.51 10.01
CA ASP A 113 4.06 -15.84 9.53
C ASP A 113 3.58 -16.37 8.18
N PHE A 114 4.48 -16.50 7.20
CA PHE A 114 4.10 -17.08 5.92
C PHE A 114 3.69 -18.54 6.06
N THR A 115 4.33 -19.30 6.96
CA THR A 115 3.92 -20.68 7.26
C THR A 115 2.50 -20.70 7.84
N ARG A 116 2.18 -19.80 8.76
CA ARG A 116 0.83 -19.69 9.31
C ARG A 116 -0.20 -19.27 8.25
N ALA A 117 0.15 -18.34 7.36
CA ALA A 117 -0.70 -17.96 6.24
C ALA A 117 -0.96 -19.13 5.28
N ILE A 118 0.05 -19.96 5.02
CA ILE A 118 -0.05 -21.18 4.20
C ILE A 118 -0.93 -22.24 4.88
N GLU A 119 -0.79 -22.44 6.19
CA GLU A 119 -1.64 -23.38 6.94
C GLU A 119 -3.13 -23.00 6.84
N LEU A 120 -3.43 -21.70 6.91
CA LEU A 120 -4.77 -21.15 6.81
C LEU A 120 -5.28 -21.09 5.35
N SER A 121 -4.39 -20.88 4.39
CA SER A 121 -4.70 -20.82 2.95
C SER A 121 -3.64 -21.54 2.11
N PRO A 122 -3.74 -22.88 1.97
CA PRO A 122 -2.69 -23.69 1.32
C PRO A 122 -2.47 -23.38 -0.16
N GLN A 123 -3.47 -22.78 -0.82
CA GLN A 123 -3.43 -22.42 -2.25
C GLN A 123 -2.85 -21.00 -2.49
N SER A 124 -2.37 -20.32 -1.45
CA SER A 124 -1.79 -18.98 -1.59
C SER A 124 -0.38 -19.04 -2.21
N ALA A 125 -0.32 -18.98 -3.55
CA ALA A 125 0.94 -18.93 -4.28
C ALA A 125 1.89 -17.83 -3.76
N LYS A 126 1.34 -16.66 -3.41
CA LYS A 126 2.11 -15.53 -2.86
C LYS A 126 2.75 -15.86 -1.51
N ALA A 127 2.04 -16.54 -0.60
CA ALA A 127 2.58 -16.90 0.71
C ALA A 127 3.72 -17.92 0.58
N TRP A 128 3.55 -18.94 -0.27
CA TRP A 128 4.63 -19.87 -0.62
C TRP A 128 5.83 -19.15 -1.22
N PHE A 129 5.60 -18.28 -2.20
CA PHE A 129 6.68 -17.56 -2.87
C PHE A 129 7.47 -16.67 -1.90
N ASN A 130 6.78 -15.92 -1.04
CA ASN A 130 7.42 -15.01 -0.10
C ASN A 130 8.14 -15.75 1.04
N ARG A 131 7.63 -16.92 1.48
CA ARG A 131 8.38 -17.79 2.39
C ARG A 131 9.67 -18.31 1.76
N GLY A 132 9.61 -18.73 0.49
CA GLY A 132 10.79 -19.14 -0.26
C GLY A 132 11.81 -18.01 -0.36
N THR A 133 11.35 -16.79 -0.63
CA THR A 133 12.22 -15.60 -0.66
C THR A 133 12.86 -15.31 0.69
N ALA A 134 12.12 -15.36 1.79
CA ALA A 134 12.66 -15.18 3.13
C ALA A 134 13.70 -16.26 3.50
N ARG A 135 13.45 -17.53 3.12
CA ARG A 135 14.39 -18.65 3.29
C ARG A 135 15.67 -18.45 2.47
N SER A 136 15.54 -17.98 1.23
CA SER A 136 16.68 -17.66 0.36
C SER A 136 17.56 -16.57 0.98
N LEU A 137 16.95 -15.52 1.55
CA LEU A 137 17.68 -14.45 2.25
C LEU A 137 18.43 -14.94 3.49
N LEU A 138 18.01 -16.06 4.09
CA LEU A 138 18.75 -16.76 5.15
C LEU A 138 19.78 -17.78 4.64
N GLY A 139 19.99 -17.88 3.33
CA GLY A 139 20.89 -18.86 2.71
C GLY A 139 20.33 -20.29 2.65
N GLN A 140 19.04 -20.49 2.93
CA GLN A 140 18.39 -21.80 2.91
C GLN A 140 17.89 -22.14 1.49
N SER A 141 18.81 -22.27 0.54
CA SER A 141 18.50 -22.36 -0.89
C SER A 141 17.61 -23.56 -1.26
N ASP A 142 17.83 -24.74 -0.65
CA ASP A 142 17.07 -25.94 -0.97
C ASP A 142 15.60 -25.85 -0.54
N THR A 143 15.33 -25.29 0.63
CA THR A 143 13.96 -25.11 1.14
C THR A 143 13.27 -23.93 0.45
N ALA A 144 14.02 -22.88 0.09
CA ALA A 144 13.53 -21.79 -0.74
C ALA A 144 13.06 -22.29 -2.11
N MET A 145 13.88 -23.11 -2.79
CA MET A 145 13.55 -23.67 -4.10
C MET A 145 12.27 -24.52 -4.05
N LYS A 146 12.11 -25.35 -3.02
CA LYS A 146 10.87 -26.14 -2.83
C LYS A 146 9.64 -25.24 -2.72
N ASP A 147 9.72 -24.18 -1.93
CA ASP A 147 8.61 -23.24 -1.75
C ASP A 147 8.28 -22.47 -3.04
N TRP A 148 9.29 -22.00 -3.79
CA TRP A 148 9.08 -21.32 -5.07
C TRP A 148 8.46 -22.25 -6.12
N LEU A 149 8.91 -23.49 -6.22
CA LEU A 149 8.33 -24.48 -7.14
C LEU A 149 6.87 -24.76 -6.79
N HIS A 150 6.55 -24.90 -5.51
CA HIS A 150 5.16 -25.10 -5.09
C HIS A 150 4.29 -23.88 -5.39
N ALA A 151 4.79 -22.66 -5.15
CA ALA A 151 4.10 -21.42 -5.53
C ALA A 151 3.76 -21.38 -7.03
N ILE A 152 4.71 -21.76 -7.89
CA ILE A 152 4.53 -21.82 -9.35
C ILE A 152 3.52 -22.90 -9.75
N ASP A 153 3.47 -24.02 -9.03
CA ASP A 153 2.54 -25.11 -9.28
C ASP A 153 1.09 -24.67 -9.00
N VAL A 154 0.84 -24.11 -7.81
CA VAL A 154 -0.50 -23.69 -7.36
C VAL A 154 -0.98 -22.37 -7.99
N GLU A 155 -0.08 -21.55 -8.53
CA GLU A 155 -0.46 -20.35 -9.29
C GLU A 155 -1.26 -20.76 -10.56
N THR A 156 -2.38 -20.10 -10.80
CA THR A 156 -3.26 -20.42 -11.94
C THR A 156 -3.13 -19.39 -13.06
N ASP A 157 -2.79 -18.15 -12.71
CA ASP A 157 -2.61 -17.08 -13.68
C ASP A 157 -1.31 -17.28 -14.47
N PRO A 158 -1.36 -17.44 -15.82
CA PRO A 158 -0.17 -17.70 -16.62
C PRO A 158 0.89 -16.60 -16.54
N TRP A 159 0.47 -15.34 -16.39
CA TRP A 159 1.38 -14.20 -16.30
C TRP A 159 2.10 -14.17 -14.95
N ALA A 160 1.37 -14.36 -13.85
CA ALA A 160 1.93 -14.47 -12.51
C ALA A 160 2.87 -15.69 -12.39
N LYS A 161 2.47 -16.85 -12.92
CA LYS A 161 3.32 -18.06 -12.95
C LYS A 161 4.64 -17.81 -13.67
N SER A 162 4.57 -17.14 -14.81
CA SER A 162 5.76 -16.78 -15.60
C SER A 162 6.65 -15.75 -14.86
N ALA A 163 6.05 -14.78 -14.17
CA ALA A 163 6.78 -13.82 -13.33
C ALA A 163 7.48 -14.49 -12.14
N MET A 164 6.83 -15.47 -11.49
CA MET A 164 7.44 -16.24 -10.41
C MET A 164 8.63 -17.07 -10.89
N ARG A 165 8.53 -17.73 -12.06
CA ARG A 165 9.65 -18.46 -12.67
C ARG A 165 10.86 -17.56 -12.93
N ARG A 166 10.63 -16.37 -13.49
CA ARG A 166 11.69 -15.36 -13.67
C ARG A 166 12.34 -14.97 -12.36
N SER A 167 11.51 -14.63 -11.37
CA SER A 167 11.97 -14.15 -10.07
C SER A 167 12.75 -15.22 -9.30
N ALA A 168 12.41 -16.50 -9.49
CA ALA A 168 13.10 -17.65 -8.92
C ALA A 168 14.35 -18.09 -9.72
N GLY A 169 14.67 -17.44 -10.85
CA GLY A 169 15.78 -17.83 -11.73
C GLY A 169 15.57 -19.16 -12.45
N LEU A 170 14.32 -19.59 -12.64
CA LEU A 170 13.93 -20.88 -13.22
C LEU A 170 13.58 -20.80 -14.71
N GLU A 171 13.96 -19.73 -15.40
CA GLU A 171 13.82 -19.70 -16.86
C GLU A 171 14.79 -20.71 -17.47
N ALA A 172 14.25 -21.62 -18.27
CA ALA A 172 15.06 -22.30 -19.26
C ALA A 172 15.63 -21.21 -20.17
N GLN A 173 16.96 -21.20 -20.37
CA GLN A 173 17.52 -20.48 -21.51
C GLN A 173 16.66 -20.85 -22.72
N PRO A 174 16.27 -19.89 -23.58
CA PRO A 174 15.57 -20.25 -24.79
C PRO A 174 16.42 -21.33 -25.44
N ALA A 175 15.84 -22.53 -25.62
CA ALA A 175 16.45 -23.54 -26.42
C ALA A 175 16.70 -22.83 -27.75
N VAL A 176 17.97 -22.51 -28.03
CA VAL A 176 18.37 -22.02 -29.33
C VAL A 176 17.80 -23.07 -30.25
N ALA A 177 16.74 -22.70 -30.98
CA ALA A 177 15.95 -23.63 -31.74
C ALA A 177 16.94 -24.50 -32.49
N ALA A 178 16.91 -25.80 -32.22
CA ALA A 178 17.79 -26.75 -32.87
C ALA A 178 17.68 -26.46 -34.37
N ALA A 179 18.72 -25.83 -34.91
CA ALA A 179 18.79 -25.49 -36.31
C ALA A 179 18.65 -26.81 -37.04
N THR A 180 17.51 -27.00 -37.71
CA THR A 180 17.37 -28.07 -38.68
C THR A 180 18.50 -27.89 -39.69
N PRO A 181 19.33 -28.91 -39.94
CA PRO A 181 20.39 -28.79 -40.92
C PRO A 181 19.73 -28.77 -42.30
N VAL A 182 19.61 -27.59 -42.91
CA VAL A 182 19.38 -27.49 -44.34
C VAL A 182 20.71 -27.80 -45.02
N VAL A 183 20.75 -28.97 -45.66
CA VAL A 183 21.84 -29.43 -46.51
C VAL A 183 21.92 -28.54 -47.75
N GLY A 184 23.10 -27.97 -48.02
CA GLY A 184 23.50 -27.60 -49.37
C GLY A 184 24.00 -26.16 -49.57
N GLN A 185 25.33 -26.01 -49.48
CA GLN A 185 26.25 -25.31 -50.42
C GLN A 185 27.33 -24.45 -49.74
N PRO A 186 28.52 -24.31 -50.36
CA PRO A 186 29.79 -24.35 -49.62
C PRO A 186 30.60 -23.04 -49.60
N THR A 187 31.61 -23.03 -48.73
CA THR A 187 32.82 -22.16 -48.66
C THR A 187 32.57 -20.75 -48.07
N THR A 188 33.43 -20.15 -47.23
CA THR A 188 34.88 -20.24 -46.98
C THR A 188 35.24 -19.95 -45.51
N ALA A 189 36.48 -20.30 -45.16
CA ALA A 189 37.13 -20.30 -43.85
C ALA A 189 37.29 -18.92 -43.17
N GLY A 190 37.52 -18.93 -41.85
CA GLY A 190 38.25 -17.85 -41.20
C GLY A 190 38.03 -17.63 -39.70
N THR A 191 38.94 -18.19 -38.91
CA THR A 191 39.53 -17.61 -37.67
C THR A 191 38.88 -17.94 -36.30
N VAL A 192 39.80 -18.19 -35.36
CA VAL A 192 39.68 -18.80 -34.03
C VAL A 192 39.92 -17.75 -32.93
N ALA A 193 39.17 -17.91 -31.81
CA ALA A 193 39.46 -17.52 -30.41
C ALA A 193 39.34 -16.04 -29.95
N PRO A 194 39.24 -15.74 -28.62
CA PRO A 194 38.85 -16.58 -27.47
C PRO A 194 37.72 -15.99 -26.58
N ALA A 195 37.27 -16.82 -25.62
CA ALA A 195 36.28 -16.54 -24.57
C ALA A 195 36.63 -15.38 -23.61
N PRO A 196 35.62 -14.71 -23.00
CA PRO A 196 35.82 -13.95 -21.77
C PRO A 196 35.51 -14.80 -20.53
N LYS A 197 36.37 -14.66 -19.51
CA LYS A 197 36.29 -15.28 -18.17
C LYS A 197 35.11 -14.74 -17.34
N PRO A 198 34.62 -15.49 -16.33
CA PRO A 198 33.55 -15.03 -15.45
C PRO A 198 34.09 -14.02 -14.42
N GLY A 199 33.58 -12.79 -14.47
CA GLY A 199 33.79 -11.76 -13.45
C GLY A 199 32.65 -11.79 -12.44
N MET A 200 33.00 -11.96 -11.16
CA MET A 200 32.12 -11.77 -10.01
C MET A 200 31.59 -10.32 -9.99
N GLY A 201 30.28 -10.18 -9.83
CA GLY A 201 29.61 -8.90 -9.57
C GLY A 201 28.24 -9.17 -8.99
N THR A 202 28.11 -8.97 -7.69
CA THR A 202 26.88 -9.11 -6.91
C THR A 202 25.83 -8.11 -7.40
N ALA A 203 24.87 -8.59 -8.20
CA ALA A 203 23.68 -7.82 -8.53
C ALA A 203 22.66 -8.00 -7.40
N ALA A 204 22.40 -6.93 -6.67
CA ALA A 204 21.28 -6.83 -5.75
C ALA A 204 19.99 -7.20 -6.49
N VAL A 205 19.32 -8.25 -6.03
CA VAL A 205 18.01 -8.65 -6.55
C VAL A 205 17.04 -7.51 -6.24
N PRO A 206 16.37 -6.90 -7.24
CA PRO A 206 15.42 -5.84 -6.99
C PRO A 206 14.21 -6.44 -6.25
N LEU A 207 13.84 -5.80 -5.13
CA LEU A 207 12.61 -6.11 -4.41
C LEU A 207 11.43 -6.06 -5.40
N PRO A 208 10.54 -7.08 -5.42
CA PRO A 208 9.36 -7.02 -6.26
C PRO A 208 8.48 -5.83 -5.82
N PRO A 209 7.90 -5.07 -6.76
CA PRO A 209 6.97 -4.01 -6.39
C PRO A 209 5.79 -4.61 -5.63
N PRO A 210 5.22 -3.88 -4.66
CA PRO A 210 4.09 -4.36 -3.90
C PRO A 210 2.94 -4.70 -4.85
N ALA A 211 2.34 -5.87 -4.66
CA ALA A 211 1.22 -6.37 -5.44
C ALA A 211 0.15 -5.29 -5.62
N THR A 212 0.05 -4.75 -6.84
CA THR A 212 -1.07 -3.95 -7.27
C THR A 212 -2.30 -4.84 -7.29
N LEU A 213 -3.26 -4.56 -6.41
CA LEU A 213 -4.64 -5.00 -6.58
C LEU A 213 -5.13 -4.45 -7.93
N ALA A 214 -5.58 -5.34 -8.79
CA ALA A 214 -6.09 -5.03 -10.12
C ALA A 214 -7.11 -3.88 -10.08
N ALA A 215 -6.78 -2.80 -10.78
CA ALA A 215 -7.71 -1.72 -11.11
C ALA A 215 -8.57 -2.17 -12.30
N THR A 216 -9.87 -2.31 -12.08
CA THR A 216 -10.88 -2.19 -13.13
C THR A 216 -10.83 -0.76 -13.71
N PRO A 217 -11.06 -0.57 -15.02
CA PRO A 217 -11.02 0.78 -15.60
C PRO A 217 -12.20 1.61 -15.09
N PRO A 218 -12.03 2.91 -14.77
CA PRO A 218 -13.14 3.76 -14.40
C PRO A 218 -13.95 4.12 -15.66
N ALA A 219 -15.27 4.07 -15.53
CA ALA A 219 -16.19 4.77 -16.42
C ALA A 219 -15.91 6.29 -16.33
N SER A 220 -15.93 6.98 -17.47
CA SER A 220 -15.72 8.43 -17.58
C SER A 220 -16.57 9.25 -16.58
N PRO A 221 -16.05 10.34 -16.00
CA PRO A 221 -16.80 11.14 -15.05
C PRO A 221 -17.82 12.02 -15.79
N ALA A 222 -19.07 11.97 -15.34
CA ALA A 222 -19.99 13.07 -15.52
C ALA A 222 -19.42 14.30 -14.81
N ALA A 223 -19.41 15.43 -15.52
CA ALA A 223 -18.91 16.71 -15.02
C ALA A 223 -19.55 17.09 -13.68
N SER A 224 -18.71 17.29 -12.66
CA SER A 224 -19.11 17.92 -11.40
C SER A 224 -19.12 19.45 -11.55
N PRO A 225 -20.04 20.17 -10.90
CA PRO A 225 -20.11 21.63 -10.97
C PRO A 225 -18.89 22.28 -10.27
N PRO A 226 -18.52 23.52 -10.60
CA PRO A 226 -17.36 24.19 -10.01
C PRO A 226 -17.52 24.37 -8.50
N PRO A 227 -16.43 24.25 -7.70
CA PRO A 227 -16.51 24.38 -6.25
C PRO A 227 -16.87 25.81 -5.87
N SER A 228 -17.95 25.95 -5.10
CA SER A 228 -18.23 27.14 -4.30
C SER A 228 -17.13 27.33 -3.25
N ALA A 229 -16.72 28.57 -3.04
CA ALA A 229 -15.66 28.98 -2.13
C ALA A 229 -15.89 28.45 -0.69
N GLN A 230 -15.35 27.28 -0.38
CA GLN A 230 -15.30 26.76 0.99
C GLN A 230 -14.10 27.39 1.69
N ALA A 231 -14.32 27.85 2.93
CA ALA A 231 -13.26 28.38 3.78
C ALA A 231 -12.16 27.31 3.92
N ILE A 232 -10.93 27.68 3.59
CA ILE A 232 -9.80 26.73 3.57
C ILE A 232 -9.50 26.33 5.02
N ASP A 233 -9.60 25.04 5.36
CA ASP A 233 -9.27 24.53 6.68
C ASP A 233 -7.75 24.28 6.86
N ALA A 234 -7.31 23.99 8.10
CA ALA A 234 -5.90 23.78 8.41
C ALA A 234 -5.27 22.66 7.56
N ARG A 235 -6.04 21.62 7.25
CA ARG A 235 -5.62 20.46 6.47
C ARG A 235 -5.41 20.82 5.00
N ALA A 236 -6.33 21.57 4.43
CA ALA A 236 -6.24 22.07 3.06
C ALA A 236 -5.07 23.04 2.88
N LEU A 237 -4.79 23.88 3.90
CA LEU A 237 -3.60 24.75 3.92
C LEU A 237 -2.30 23.94 3.96
N ALA A 238 -2.19 22.95 4.85
CA ALA A 238 -1.00 22.10 4.94
C ALA A 238 -0.76 21.32 3.63
N THR A 239 -1.82 20.84 2.98
CA THR A 239 -1.72 20.16 1.67
C THR A 239 -1.25 21.12 0.58
N ARG A 240 -1.83 22.33 0.52
CA ARG A 240 -1.45 23.35 -0.46
C ARG A 240 0.00 23.79 -0.28
N ALA A 241 0.49 23.86 0.95
CA ALA A 241 1.88 24.19 1.24
C ALA A 241 2.87 23.20 0.59
N ILE A 242 2.59 21.90 0.69
CA ILE A 242 3.45 20.87 0.09
C ILE A 242 3.47 21.03 -1.44
N SER A 243 2.32 21.26 -2.07
CA SER A 243 2.26 21.51 -3.52
C SER A 243 3.06 22.75 -3.92
N ARG A 244 2.91 23.86 -3.18
CA ARG A 244 3.66 25.09 -3.44
C ARG A 244 5.17 24.90 -3.31
N GLU A 245 5.62 24.16 -2.30
CA GLU A 245 7.03 23.85 -2.12
C GLU A 245 7.60 23.05 -3.31
N LEU A 246 6.84 22.07 -3.81
CA LEU A 246 7.20 21.28 -4.99
C LEU A 246 7.22 22.12 -6.27
N ASP A 247 6.35 23.11 -6.37
CA ASP A 247 6.29 24.08 -7.47
C ASP A 247 7.35 25.20 -7.34
N GLY A 248 8.13 25.22 -6.25
CA GLY A 248 9.17 26.22 -5.99
C GLY A 248 8.69 27.50 -5.31
N ASP A 249 7.41 27.60 -4.93
CA ASP A 249 6.83 28.68 -4.15
C ASP A 249 7.05 28.46 -2.64
N HIS A 250 8.29 28.61 -2.22
CA HIS A 250 8.72 28.38 -0.85
C HIS A 250 8.04 29.31 0.16
N ASP A 251 7.97 30.60 -0.17
CA ASP A 251 7.35 31.61 0.71
C ASP A 251 5.84 31.36 0.87
N GLY A 252 5.17 30.95 -0.21
CA GLY A 252 3.76 30.57 -0.18
C GLY A 252 3.51 29.29 0.62
N ALA A 253 4.44 28.34 0.60
CA ALA A 253 4.38 27.14 1.44
C ALA A 253 4.52 27.47 2.93
N LEU A 254 5.48 28.32 3.31
CA LEU A 254 5.67 28.76 4.69
C LEU A 254 4.46 29.55 5.21
N ALA A 255 3.88 30.43 4.40
CA ALA A 255 2.69 31.20 4.76
C ALA A 255 1.47 30.29 5.05
N ASP A 256 1.29 29.27 4.24
CA ASP A 256 0.21 28.29 4.40
C ASP A 256 0.40 27.44 5.66
N LEU A 257 1.62 26.95 5.92
CA LEU A 257 1.91 26.18 7.13
C LEU A 257 1.72 27.00 8.41
N ARG A 258 2.18 28.26 8.44
CA ARG A 258 1.97 29.15 9.59
C ARG A 258 0.48 29.35 9.86
N THR A 259 -0.31 29.56 8.81
CA THR A 259 -1.77 29.70 8.93
C THR A 259 -2.40 28.39 9.42
N ALA A 260 -1.98 27.24 8.88
CA ALA A 260 -2.46 25.92 9.28
C ALA A 260 -2.21 25.64 10.77
N VAL A 261 -1.02 25.99 11.31
CA VAL A 261 -0.71 25.83 12.74
C VAL A 261 -1.69 26.60 13.63
N THR A 262 -2.11 27.80 13.23
CA THR A 262 -3.06 28.61 14.01
C THR A 262 -4.49 28.07 13.95
N MET A 263 -4.84 27.37 12.88
CA MET A 263 -6.19 26.88 12.62
C MET A 263 -6.41 25.45 13.13
N GLU A 264 -5.36 24.66 13.36
CA GLU A 264 -5.48 23.26 13.77
C GLU A 264 -5.85 23.15 15.26
N PRO A 265 -7.06 22.68 15.62
CA PRO A 265 -7.47 22.53 17.02
C PRO A 265 -6.77 21.38 17.75
N ASP A 266 -6.34 20.32 17.04
CA ASP A 266 -5.73 19.14 17.65
C ASP A 266 -4.24 19.35 17.94
N PRO A 267 -3.79 19.13 19.19
CA PRO A 267 -2.41 19.39 19.58
C PRO A 267 -1.40 18.49 18.88
N ALA A 268 -1.73 17.21 18.61
CA ALA A 268 -0.83 16.27 17.95
C ALA A 268 -0.69 16.61 16.46
N ARG A 269 -1.78 16.94 15.77
CA ARG A 269 -1.71 17.41 14.38
C ARG A 269 -1.00 18.75 14.27
N ARG A 270 -1.23 19.66 15.22
CA ARG A 270 -0.51 20.94 15.27
C ARG A 270 0.99 20.75 15.41
N GLU A 271 1.42 19.81 16.25
CA GLU A 271 2.84 19.46 16.41
C GLU A 271 3.43 18.91 15.10
N HIS A 272 2.68 18.09 14.36
CA HIS A 272 3.11 17.59 13.06
C HIS A 272 3.32 18.72 12.04
N ILE A 273 2.36 19.65 11.94
CA ILE A 273 2.47 20.84 11.05
C ILE A 273 3.66 21.72 11.47
N GLN A 274 3.91 21.89 12.77
CA GLN A 274 5.09 22.61 13.28
C GLN A 274 6.41 21.89 12.96
N GLY A 275 6.40 20.55 12.89
CA GLY A 275 7.54 19.77 12.40
C GLY A 275 7.89 20.10 10.95
N LEU A 276 6.87 20.11 10.08
CA LEU A 276 7.03 20.48 8.66
C LEU A 276 7.51 21.92 8.49
N LEU A 277 6.96 22.86 9.28
CA LEU A 277 7.37 24.26 9.24
C LEU A 277 8.86 24.42 9.60
N ARG A 278 9.33 23.77 10.67
CA ARG A 278 10.75 23.79 11.06
C ARG A 278 11.67 23.20 10.00
N LEU A 279 11.22 22.14 9.32
CA LEU A 279 11.98 21.53 8.23
C LEU A 279 12.17 22.51 7.07
N LEU A 280 11.12 23.26 6.71
CA LEU A 280 11.18 24.24 5.62
C LEU A 280 11.90 25.53 6.01
N GLU A 281 11.83 25.96 7.27
CA GLU A 281 12.56 27.13 7.77
C GLU A 281 14.06 26.87 7.98
N SER A 282 14.49 25.59 7.96
CA SER A 282 15.89 25.24 8.05
C SER A 282 16.63 25.61 6.76
N PRO A 283 17.80 26.25 6.83
CA PRO A 283 18.57 26.58 5.62
C PRO A 283 18.96 25.30 4.88
N ARG A 284 18.67 25.27 3.57
CA ARG A 284 19.02 24.17 2.66
C ARG A 284 20.52 24.10 2.38
#